data_AF-A0A2C7AEZ4-F1
#
_entry.id   AF-A0A2C7AEZ4-F1
#
_cell.length_a   1.000
_cell.length_b   1.000
_cell.length_c   1.000
_cell.angle_alpha   90.00
_cell.angle_beta   90.00
_cell.angle_gamma   90.00
#
_symmetry.space_group_name_H-M   'P 1'
#
loop_
_entity.id
_entity.type
_entity.pdbx_description
1 polymer ?
#
loop_
_entity_poly.entity_id
_entity_poly.type
_entity_poly.pdbx_seq_one_letter_code
_entity_poly.pdbx_strand_id
1 'polypeptide(L)' 'MPATPLPALMAALESTEATLTLAEALASGGRAVDLEGLDAEITALCAATLSLPAARQDEARLALRRLLARVERLQRLL' A
#
# COMPACT_ATOMS: atom_id res chain seq x y z
N MET A 1 -0.22 21.40 1.45
CA MET A 1 -1.04 20.22 1.82
C MET A 1 -0.78 19.94 3.29
N PRO A 2 -1.82 19.87 4.16
CA PRO A 2 -1.61 19.51 5.56
C PRO A 2 -0.97 18.12 5.64
N ALA A 3 -0.03 17.93 6.57
CA ALA A 3 0.61 16.64 6.78
C ALA A 3 -0.45 15.62 7.24
N THR A 4 -0.53 14.47 6.57
CA THR A 4 -1.44 13.40 6.97
C THR A 4 -1.03 12.90 8.35
N PRO A 5 -1.91 12.92 9.36
CA PRO A 5 -1.57 12.42 10.68
C PRO A 5 -1.28 10.92 10.60
N LEU A 6 -0.26 10.47 11.34
CA LEU A 6 0.21 9.07 11.31
C LEU A 6 -0.92 8.03 11.43
N PRO A 7 -1.91 8.16 12.34
CA PRO A 7 -3.00 7.19 12.41
C PRO A 7 -3.82 7.07 11.12
N ALA A 8 -4.03 8.18 10.41
CA ALA A 8 -4.76 8.16 9.13
C ALA A 8 -3.92 7.52 8.02
N LEU A 9 -2.61 7.75 8.02
CA LEU A 9 -1.69 7.08 7.08
C LEU A 9 -1.64 5.57 7.33
N MET A 10 -1.54 5.14 8.59
CA MET A 10 -1.53 3.72 8.94
C MET A 10 -2.85 3.04 8.56
N ALA A 11 -3.99 3.69 8.81
CA ALA A 11 -5.29 3.17 8.37
C ALA A 11 -5.39 3.03 6.84
N ALA A 12 -4.84 3.98 6.08
CA ALA A 12 -4.80 3.89 4.63
C ALA A 12 -3.88 2.75 4.14
N LEU A 13 -2.72 2.56 4.77
CA LEU A 13 -1.81 1.44 4.50
C LEU A 13 -2.47 0.09 4.77
N GLU A 14 -3.16 -0.05 5.92
CA GLU A 14 -3.89 -1.27 6.29
C GLU A 14 -5.04 -1.56 5.31
N SER A 15 -5.81 -0.54 4.92
CA SER A 15 -6.89 -0.68 3.93
C SER A 15 -6.37 -1.13 2.57
N THR A 16 -5.23 -0.56 2.14
CA THR A 16 -4.58 -0.94 0.87
C THR A 16 -4.05 -2.38 0.94
N GLU A 17 -3.46 -2.79 2.07
CA GLU A 17 -2.98 -4.16 2.29
C GLU A 17 -4.12 -5.19 2.25
N ALA A 18 -5.27 -4.87 2.85
CA ALA A 18 -6.47 -5.70 2.80
C ALA A 18 -7.00 -5.85 1.35
N THR A 19 -7.00 -4.75 0.59
CA THR A 19 -7.42 -4.74 -0.81
C THR A 19 -6.50 -5.61 -1.68
N LEU A 20 -5.18 -5.44 -1.54
CA LEU A 20 -4.21 -6.27 -2.26
C LEU A 20 -4.27 -7.74 -1.85
N THR A 21 -4.63 -8.04 -0.60
CA THR A 21 -4.87 -9.41 -0.14
C THR A 21 -6.05 -10.06 -0.83
N LEU A 22 -7.15 -9.33 -0.98
CA LEU A 22 -8.31 -9.81 -1.74
C LEU A 22 -7.97 -10.01 -3.22
N ALA A 23 -7.26 -9.05 -3.82
CA ALA A 23 -6.79 -9.13 -5.19
C ALA A 23 -5.90 -10.37 -5.43
N GLU A 24 -4.97 -10.66 -4.52
CA GLU A 24 -4.12 -11.85 -4.60
C GLU A 24 -4.94 -13.14 -4.55
N ALA A 25 -5.94 -13.23 -3.68
CA ALA A 25 -6.83 -14.37 -3.61
C ALA A 25 -7.63 -14.57 -4.91
N LEU A 26 -8.16 -13.48 -5.48
CA LEU A 26 -8.90 -13.51 -6.74
C LEU A 26 -8.01 -13.94 -7.92
N ALA A 27 -6.81 -13.35 -8.02
CA ALA A 27 -5.83 -13.69 -9.05
C ALA A 27 -5.38 -15.15 -8.95
N SER A 28 -5.10 -15.64 -7.74
CA SER A 28 -4.78 -17.05 -7.50
C SER A 28 -5.91 -18.01 -7.89
N GLY A 29 -7.16 -17.55 -7.85
CA GLY A 29 -8.34 -18.26 -8.33
C GLY A 29 -8.58 -18.16 -9.84
N GLY A 30 -7.65 -17.58 -10.61
CA GLY A 30 -7.74 -17.43 -12.07
C GLY A 30 -8.65 -16.28 -12.52
N ARG A 31 -9.00 -15.34 -11.63
CA ARG A 31 -9.75 -14.13 -12.00
C ARG A 31 -8.78 -13.05 -12.43
N ALA A 32 -9.07 -12.38 -13.55
CA ALA A 32 -8.36 -11.18 -13.93
C ALA A 32 -8.62 -10.09 -12.88
N VAL A 33 -7.54 -9.44 -12.44
CA VAL A 33 -7.61 -8.28 -11.54
C VAL A 33 -6.97 -7.11 -12.25
N ASP A 34 -7.69 -6.00 -12.28
CA ASP A 34 -7.16 -4.73 -12.76
C ASP A 34 -6.48 -3.99 -11.61
N LEU A 35 -5.28 -3.48 -11.84
CA LEU A 35 -4.48 -2.71 -10.89
C LEU A 35 -4.39 -1.23 -11.28
N GLU A 36 -5.23 -0.77 -12.21
CA GLU A 36 -5.31 0.64 -12.56
C GLU A 36 -5.51 1.51 -11.31
N GLY A 37 -4.75 2.60 -11.22
CA GLY A 37 -4.79 3.54 -10.10
C GLY A 37 -3.91 3.15 -8.90
N LEU A 38 -3.44 1.90 -8.82
CA LEU A 38 -2.58 1.45 -7.71
C LEU A 38 -1.30 2.30 -7.61
N ASP A 39 -0.62 2.59 -8.73
CA ASP A 39 0.59 3.40 -8.73
C ASP A 39 0.37 4.81 -8.15
N ALA A 40 -0.78 5.43 -8.44
CA ALA A 40 -1.14 6.74 -7.91
C ALA A 40 -1.39 6.68 -6.40
N GLU A 41 -2.08 5.65 -5.93
CA GLU A 41 -2.34 5.42 -4.51
C GLU A 41 -1.04 5.15 -3.73
N ILE A 42 -0.17 4.28 -4.23
CA ILE A 42 1.15 4.01 -3.64
C ILE A 42 2.01 5.28 -3.61
N THR A 43 1.99 6.07 -4.67
CA THR A 43 2.71 7.35 -4.73
C THR A 43 2.24 8.31 -3.63
N ALA A 44 0.93 8.39 -3.40
CA ALA A 44 0.36 9.22 -2.34
C ALA A 44 0.77 8.74 -0.94
N LEU A 45 0.77 7.43 -0.70
CA LEU A 45 1.20 6.84 0.58
C LEU A 45 2.70 7.05 0.85
N CYS A 46 3.54 6.93 -0.18
CA CYS A 46 4.96 7.25 -0.12
C CYS A 46 5.19 8.75 0.20
N ALA A 47 4.50 9.65 -0.50
CA ALA A 47 4.60 11.09 -0.24
C ALA A 47 4.15 11.46 1.18
N ALA A 48 3.04 10.88 1.66
CA ALA A 48 2.57 11.06 3.03
C ALA A 48 3.59 10.56 4.06
N THR A 49 4.24 9.41 3.80
CA THR A 49 5.30 8.88 4.66
C THR A 49 6.51 9.81 4.74
N LEU A 50 6.93 10.38 3.61
CA LEU A 50 8.04 11.35 3.56
C LEU A 50 7.71 12.66 4.29
N SER A 51 6.43 13.01 4.42
CA SER A 51 5.97 14.20 5.16
C SER A 51 5.96 14.03 6.69
N LEU A 52 6.11 12.80 7.20
CA LEU A 52 6.12 12.54 8.63
C LEU A 52 7.43 13.00 9.30
N PRO A 53 7.40 13.35 10.61
CA PRO A 53 8.62 13.50 11.40
C PRO A 53 9.44 12.21 11.41
N ALA A 54 10.77 12.32 11.37
CA ALA A 54 11.68 11.17 11.28
C ALA A 54 11.39 10.06 12.31
N ALA A 55 11.06 10.43 13.55
CA ALA A 55 10.71 9.49 14.63
C ALA A 55 9.46 8.62 14.36
N ARG A 56 8.63 8.98 13.37
CA ARG A 56 7.42 8.26 12.97
C ARG A 56 7.53 7.63 11.57
N GLN A 57 8.61 7.91 10.83
CA GLN A 57 8.78 7.39 9.47
C GLN A 57 9.04 5.89 9.45
N ASP A 58 9.75 5.35 10.45
CA ASP A 58 10.16 3.94 10.44
C ASP A 58 8.96 2.98 10.48
N GLU A 59 7.92 3.32 11.25
CA GLU A 59 6.68 2.56 11.32
C GLU A 59 5.96 2.53 9.95
N ALA A 60 5.77 3.69 9.33
CA ALA A 60 5.14 3.80 8.01
C ALA A 60 5.99 3.15 6.90
N ARG A 61 7.33 3.25 6.98
CA ARG A 61 8.25 2.58 6.04
C ARG A 61 8.16 1.06 6.14
N LEU A 62 8.00 0.52 7.35
CA LEU A 62 7.83 -0.92 7.53
C LEU A 62 6.53 -1.41 6.87
N ALA A 63 5.44 -0.67 7.06
CA ALA A 63 4.16 -0.96 6.41
C ALA A 63 4.25 -0.87 4.88
N LEU A 64 4.89 0.17 4.32
CA LEU A 64 5.13 0.29 2.88
C LEU A 64 5.95 -0.88 2.31
N ARG A 65 6.96 -1.38 3.02
CA ARG A 65 7.74 -2.55 2.59
C ARG A 65 6.89 -3.83 2.52
N ARG A 66 5.98 -4.03 3.48
CA ARG A 66 5.04 -5.16 3.44
C ARG A 66 4.12 -5.05 2.22
N LEU A 67 3.65 -3.84 1.95
CA LEU A 67 2.78 -3.54 0.83
C LEU A 67 3.48 -3.80 -0.51
N LEU A 68 4.73 -3.36 -0.67
CA LEU A 68 5.57 -3.65 -1.84
C LEU A 68 5.69 -5.16 -2.08
N ALA A 69 6.02 -5.93 -1.05
CA ALA A 69 6.13 -7.39 -1.16
C ALA A 69 4.80 -8.05 -1.58
N ARG A 70 3.66 -7.43 -1.27
CA ARG A 70 2.33 -7.88 -1.72
C ARG A 70 2.11 -7.59 -3.20
N VAL A 71 2.40 -6.36 -3.64
CA VAL A 71 2.33 -5.97 -5.05
C VAL A 71 3.22 -6.86 -5.92
N GLU A 72 4.45 -7.12 -5.49
CA GLU A 72 5.39 -8.02 -6.19
C GLU A 72 4.90 -9.47 -6.27
N ARG A 73 4.10 -9.93 -5.30
CA ARG A 73 3.44 -11.25 -5.39
C ARG A 73 2.29 -11.21 -6.39
N LEU A 74 1.46 -10.18 -6.34
CA LEU A 74 0.33 -10.02 -7.24
C LEU A 74 0.77 -9.90 -8.70
N GLN A 75 1.83 -9.14 -8.99
CA GLN A 75 2.42 -9.02 -10.32
C GLN A 75 2.95 -10.35 -10.89
N ARG A 76 3.25 -11.33 -10.04
CA ARG A 76 3.65 -12.68 -10.48
C ARG A 76 2.46 -13.60 -10.78
N LEU A 77 1.25 -13.19 -10.39
CA LEU A 77 0.01 -13.96 -10.61
C LEU A 77 -0.81 -13.45 -11.81
N LEU A 78 -0.52 -12.23 -12.28
CA LEU A 78 -1.15 -11.62 -13.46
C LEU A 78 -0.33 -11.94 -14.73
#